data_AF-L0WD78-F1
#
_entry.id   AF-L0WD78-F1
#
_cell.length_a   1.000
_cell.length_b   1.000
_cell.length_c   1.000
_cell.angle_alpha   90.00
_cell.angle_beta   90.00
_cell.angle_gamma   90.00
#
_symmetry.space_group_name_H-M   'P 1'
#
loop_
_entity.id
_entity.type
_entity.pdbx_description
1 polymer ?
#
loop_
_entity_poly.entity_id
_entity_poly.type
_entity_poly.pdbx_seq_one_letter_code
_entity_poly.pdbx_strand_id
1 'polypeptide(L)'
;MKRLQYAMMAALVLMLAACATGYHNTKLLDSKSPVEKAPKAPYHSLVVGVLVDHELRPLLEDTIVQKLNAMGIKATAAHTVYGDKGIKGKSRDYLAEKMKEQGFDSALAIHLENKETENMQAGGGASAAAPVNAGLTMQPEVFSPDFYVSQDMYMVREDFWDVAQQAIVWQAHTVSVNTGGMAGLEKGADAFATTIANSIKQANLY
;
A
#
# COMPACT_ATOMS: atom_id res chain seq x y z
N MET A 1 8.45 -43.09 16.12
CA MET A 1 7.40 -42.25 16.74
C MET A 1 7.85 -40.83 17.03
N LYS A 2 8.96 -40.59 17.75
CA LYS A 2 9.45 -39.22 18.06
C LYS A 2 9.69 -38.33 16.82
N ARG A 3 10.23 -38.87 15.73
CA ARG A 3 10.44 -38.13 14.46
C ARG A 3 9.14 -37.69 13.76
N LEU A 4 8.07 -38.48 13.89
CA LEU A 4 6.75 -38.15 13.35
C LEU A 4 6.06 -37.08 14.22
N GLN A 5 6.26 -37.14 15.54
CA GLN A 5 5.77 -36.12 16.47
C GLN A 5 6.45 -34.75 16.22
N TYR A 6 7.76 -34.72 15.97
CA TYR A 6 8.45 -33.47 15.62
C TYR A 6 8.02 -32.90 14.26
N ALA A 7 7.79 -33.76 13.27
CA ALA A 7 7.28 -33.32 11.96
C ALA A 7 5.86 -32.75 12.05
N MET A 8 4.99 -33.38 12.85
CA MET A 8 3.61 -32.94 13.06
C MET A 8 3.54 -31.63 13.88
N MET A 9 4.46 -31.46 14.84
CA MET A 9 4.59 -30.23 15.62
C MET A 9 5.16 -29.07 14.79
N ALA A 10 6.11 -29.35 13.89
CA ALA A 10 6.61 -28.36 12.93
C ALA A 10 5.53 -27.93 11.91
N ALA A 11 4.72 -28.87 11.43
CA ALA A 11 3.59 -28.59 10.54
C ALA A 11 2.49 -27.75 11.22
N LEU A 12 2.22 -27.99 12.51
CA LEU A 12 1.27 -27.20 13.29
C LEU A 12 1.76 -25.76 13.53
N VAL A 13 3.06 -25.58 13.80
CA VAL A 13 3.67 -24.24 13.94
C VAL A 13 3.65 -23.48 12.61
N LEU A 14 3.86 -24.16 11.48
CA LEU A 14 3.74 -23.58 10.13
C LEU A 14 2.28 -23.19 9.78
N MET A 15 1.28 -23.98 10.18
CA MET A 15 -0.13 -23.64 9.98
C MET A 15 -0.59 -22.47 10.88
N LEU A 16 -0.09 -22.37 12.11
CA LEU A 16 -0.42 -21.26 13.02
C LEU A 16 0.18 -19.92 12.56
N ALA A 17 1.30 -19.93 11.82
CA ALA A 17 1.86 -18.72 11.21
C ALA A 17 1.02 -18.18 10.03
N ALA A 18 0.18 -19.02 9.41
CA ALA A 18 -0.65 -18.62 8.27
C ALA A 18 -1.89 -17.79 8.69
N CYS A 19 -2.30 -17.85 9.95
CA CYS A 19 -3.45 -17.08 10.47
C CYS A 19 -3.07 -15.68 10.98
N ALA A 20 -1.79 -15.30 10.93
CA ALA A 20 -1.30 -13.98 11.32
C ALA A 20 -1.21 -12.99 10.13
N THR A 21 -1.92 -13.25 9.04
CA THR A 21 -2.06 -12.31 7.92
C THR A 21 -2.98 -11.17 8.35
N GLY A 22 -2.40 -10.22 9.09
CA GLY A 22 -2.98 -8.90 9.30
C GLY A 22 -3.47 -8.37 7.96
N TYR A 23 -4.76 -8.05 7.91
CA TYR A 23 -5.44 -7.50 6.74
C TYR A 23 -4.68 -6.25 6.24
N HIS A 24 -3.93 -6.39 5.15
CA HIS A 24 -3.18 -5.31 4.49
C HIS A 24 -3.40 -5.41 2.98
N ASN A 25 -4.62 -5.10 2.54
CA ASN A 25 -5.00 -5.20 1.14
C ASN A 25 -4.90 -3.83 0.48
N THR A 26 -3.85 -3.63 -0.32
CA THR A 26 -3.86 -2.61 -1.36
C THR A 26 -4.35 -3.24 -2.66
N LYS A 27 -5.31 -2.61 -3.32
CA LYS A 27 -5.82 -3.03 -4.63
C LYS A 27 -5.72 -1.91 -5.63
N LEU A 28 -5.34 -2.25 -6.86
CA LEU A 28 -5.52 -1.38 -8.02
C LEU A 28 -7.01 -1.39 -8.38
N LEU A 29 -7.63 -0.20 -8.39
CA LEU A 29 -9.02 -0.01 -8.80
C LEU A 29 -9.11 0.10 -10.31
N ASP A 30 -8.31 1.01 -10.86
CA ASP A 30 -8.20 1.23 -12.30
C ASP A 30 -6.81 1.76 -12.65
N SER A 31 -6.49 1.69 -13.94
CA SER A 31 -5.35 2.39 -14.51
C SER A 31 -5.65 2.81 -15.94
N LYS A 32 -5.03 3.90 -16.38
CA LYS A 32 -5.22 4.48 -17.70
C LYS A 32 -3.89 4.91 -18.29
N SER A 33 -3.69 4.55 -19.56
CA SER A 33 -2.64 5.08 -20.43
C SER A 33 -3.11 5.03 -21.89
N PRO A 34 -2.88 6.07 -22.71
CA PRO A 34 -2.28 7.36 -22.34
C PRO A 34 -3.24 8.28 -21.57
N VAL A 35 -2.68 9.24 -20.81
CA VAL A 35 -3.44 10.29 -20.10
C VAL A 35 -3.37 11.63 -20.84
N GLU A 36 -2.24 12.35 -20.75
CA GLU A 36 -1.99 13.58 -21.52
C GLU A 36 -1.25 13.27 -22.83
N LYS A 37 -0.28 12.35 -22.79
CA LYS A 37 0.52 11.91 -23.94
C LYS A 37 0.86 10.42 -23.85
N ALA A 38 1.30 9.84 -24.97
CA ALA A 38 1.79 8.47 -25.01
C ALA A 38 3.13 8.34 -24.27
N PRO A 39 3.34 7.27 -23.48
CA PRO A 39 4.61 7.02 -22.81
C PRO A 39 5.74 6.74 -23.80
N LYS A 40 6.96 7.22 -23.49
CA LYS A 40 8.20 6.90 -24.21
C LYS A 40 9.05 5.91 -23.42
N ALA A 41 8.44 4.79 -23.07
CA ALA A 41 9.09 3.69 -22.36
C ALA A 41 10.20 3.02 -23.23
N PRO A 42 11.15 2.28 -22.62
CA PRO A 42 11.31 2.09 -21.18
C PRO A 42 11.94 3.31 -20.49
N TYR A 43 11.48 3.60 -19.28
CA TYR A 43 12.13 4.56 -18.37
C TYR A 43 13.20 3.85 -17.54
N HIS A 44 14.16 4.61 -17.02
CA HIS A 44 15.36 4.07 -16.37
C HIS A 44 15.63 4.65 -15.00
N SER A 45 15.08 5.82 -14.66
CA SER A 45 15.38 6.49 -13.39
C SER A 45 14.18 7.29 -12.90
N LEU A 46 13.57 6.80 -11.81
CA LEU A 46 12.31 7.28 -11.25
C LEU A 46 12.53 8.17 -10.01
N VAL A 47 11.83 9.30 -9.94
CA VAL A 47 11.63 10.03 -8.67
C VAL A 47 10.25 9.69 -8.10
N VAL A 48 10.17 9.33 -6.83
CA VAL A 48 8.91 9.02 -6.14
C VAL A 48 8.60 10.11 -5.14
N GLY A 49 7.46 10.79 -5.30
CA GLY A 49 6.99 11.83 -4.38
C GLY A 49 5.59 11.55 -3.87
N VAL A 50 5.41 11.62 -2.55
CA VAL A 50 4.09 11.53 -1.92
C VAL A 50 3.60 12.94 -1.61
N LEU A 51 2.49 13.36 -2.20
CA LEU A 51 2.03 14.74 -2.17
C LEU A 51 1.03 14.97 -1.04
N VAL A 52 1.49 14.71 0.18
CA VAL A 52 0.78 14.99 1.43
C VAL A 52 1.61 15.93 2.31
N ASP A 53 0.94 16.90 2.94
CA ASP A 53 1.56 17.81 3.92
C ASP A 53 1.59 17.12 5.28
N HIS A 54 2.47 16.12 5.44
CA HIS A 54 2.55 15.27 6.63
C HIS A 54 4.01 14.95 6.99
N GLU A 55 4.31 14.87 8.29
CA GLU A 55 5.65 14.56 8.82
C GLU A 55 6.18 13.18 8.41
N LEU A 56 5.27 12.26 8.10
CA LEU A 56 5.59 10.88 7.67
C LEU A 56 5.88 10.76 6.16
N ARG A 57 5.79 11.85 5.40
CA ARG A 57 6.01 11.82 3.95
C ARG A 57 7.41 11.25 3.58
N PRO A 58 8.53 11.70 4.19
CA PRO A 58 9.84 11.07 4.01
C PRO A 58 9.84 9.55 4.16
N LEU A 59 9.26 9.05 5.26
CA LEU A 59 9.24 7.63 5.58
C LEU A 59 8.46 6.82 4.53
N LEU A 60 7.33 7.36 4.06
CA LEU A 60 6.53 6.73 3.02
C LEU A 60 7.28 6.69 1.69
N GLU A 61 7.89 7.81 1.27
CA GLU A 61 8.69 7.88 0.05
C GLU A 61 9.87 6.89 0.10
N ASP A 62 10.61 6.85 1.21
CA ASP A 62 11.74 5.95 1.41
C ASP A 62 11.31 4.48 1.36
N THR A 63 10.20 4.14 2.00
CA THR A 63 9.69 2.76 2.01
C THR A 63 9.29 2.31 0.60
N ILE A 64 8.59 3.17 -0.16
CA ILE A 64 8.20 2.86 -1.55
C ILE A 64 9.44 2.71 -2.44
N VAL A 65 10.41 3.61 -2.30
CA VAL A 65 11.66 3.60 -3.08
C VAL A 65 12.50 2.36 -2.79
N GLN A 66 12.63 1.96 -1.53
CA GLN A 66 13.34 0.73 -1.16
C GLN A 66 12.72 -0.50 -1.86
N LYS A 67 11.39 -0.55 -1.93
CA LYS A 67 10.68 -1.66 -2.58
C LYS A 67 10.81 -1.65 -4.11
N LEU A 68 10.65 -0.48 -4.73
CA LEU A 68 10.88 -0.33 -6.18
C LEU A 68 12.30 -0.75 -6.58
N ASN A 69 13.30 -0.32 -5.81
CA ASN A 69 14.70 -0.71 -6.02
C ASN A 69 14.91 -2.23 -5.85
N ALA A 70 14.32 -2.85 -4.82
CA ALA A 70 14.37 -4.30 -4.64
C ALA A 70 13.72 -5.08 -5.80
N MET A 71 12.79 -4.45 -6.54
CA MET A 71 12.13 -5.02 -7.72
C MET A 71 12.82 -4.68 -9.06
N GLY A 72 14.00 -4.04 -9.00
CA GLY A 72 14.82 -3.70 -10.17
C GLY A 72 14.52 -2.34 -10.81
N ILE A 73 13.64 -1.53 -10.22
CA ILE A 73 13.34 -0.17 -10.70
C ILE A 73 14.22 0.81 -9.95
N LYS A 74 15.12 1.51 -10.66
CA LYS A 74 15.99 2.53 -10.06
C LYS A 74 15.14 3.73 -9.64
N ALA A 75 14.85 3.82 -8.35
CA ALA A 75 14.00 4.84 -7.76
C ALA A 75 14.75 5.69 -6.72
N THR A 76 14.35 6.95 -6.60
CA THR A 76 14.85 7.90 -5.60
C THR A 76 13.69 8.69 -5.00
N ALA A 77 13.75 8.92 -3.70
CA ALA A 77 12.69 9.62 -2.97
C ALA A 77 12.77 11.13 -3.18
N ALA A 78 11.62 11.77 -3.39
CA ALA A 78 11.53 13.18 -3.74
C ALA A 78 12.05 14.10 -2.64
N HIS A 79 11.92 13.75 -1.35
CA HIS A 79 12.50 14.51 -0.25
C HIS A 79 14.02 14.62 -0.32
N THR A 80 14.73 13.64 -0.89
CA THR A 80 16.19 13.72 -1.11
C THR A 80 16.56 14.70 -2.23
N VAL A 81 15.65 14.93 -3.18
CA VAL A 81 15.85 15.80 -4.34
C VAL A 81 15.40 17.24 -4.06
N TYR A 82 14.26 17.39 -3.38
CA TYR A 82 13.55 18.66 -3.19
C TYR A 82 13.47 19.12 -1.72
N GLY A 83 13.97 18.32 -0.78
CA GLY A 83 13.92 18.58 0.66
C GLY A 83 12.53 18.36 1.28
N ASP A 84 12.44 18.59 2.59
CA ASP A 84 11.21 18.33 3.37
C ASP A 84 10.03 19.20 2.96
N LYS A 85 10.27 20.38 2.37
CA LYS A 85 9.22 21.23 1.79
C LYS A 85 8.65 20.69 0.47
N GLY A 86 9.31 19.69 -0.11
CA GLY A 86 8.89 19.02 -1.34
C GLY A 86 8.77 19.99 -2.51
N ILE A 87 7.75 19.77 -3.35
CA ILE A 87 7.54 20.50 -4.60
C ILE A 87 6.48 21.62 -4.49
N LYS A 88 6.04 21.97 -3.27
CA LYS A 88 4.96 22.94 -3.04
C LYS A 88 5.29 24.30 -3.66
N GLY A 89 4.42 24.80 -4.53
CA GLY A 89 4.57 26.09 -5.21
C GLY A 89 5.63 26.14 -6.31
N LYS A 90 6.18 24.99 -6.74
CA LYS A 90 7.12 24.91 -7.87
C LYS A 90 6.37 24.68 -9.18
N SER A 91 6.84 25.27 -10.28
CA SER A 91 6.29 25.05 -11.61
C SER A 91 6.70 23.68 -12.17
N ARG A 92 5.90 23.13 -13.09
CA ARG A 92 6.24 21.89 -13.83
C ARG A 92 7.59 22.01 -14.53
N ASP A 93 7.92 23.20 -15.05
CA ASP A 93 9.19 23.47 -15.72
C ASP A 93 10.39 23.36 -14.77
N TYR A 94 10.31 23.99 -13.61
CA TYR A 94 11.36 23.92 -12.59
C TYR A 94 11.61 22.46 -12.15
N LEU A 95 10.53 21.70 -11.94
CA LEU A 95 10.62 20.30 -11.55
C LEU A 95 11.25 19.45 -12.67
N ALA A 96 10.87 19.69 -13.93
CA ALA A 96 11.43 18.97 -15.07
C ALA A 96 12.93 19.22 -15.20
N GLU A 97 13.35 20.48 -15.09
CA GLU A 97 14.73 20.89 -15.19
C GLU A 97 15.58 20.24 -14.08
N LYS A 98 15.13 20.32 -12.83
CA LYS A 98 15.82 19.69 -11.69
C LYS A 98 15.92 18.17 -11.83
N MET A 99 14.87 17.51 -12.31
CA MET A 99 14.91 16.06 -12.57
C MET A 99 15.92 15.71 -13.68
N LYS A 100 15.94 16.48 -14.77
CA LYS A 100 16.90 16.29 -15.87
C LYS A 100 18.34 16.49 -15.42
N GLU A 101 18.61 17.54 -14.64
CA GLU A 101 19.94 17.82 -14.06
C GLU A 101 20.47 16.65 -13.21
N GLN A 102 19.57 15.94 -12.52
CA GLN A 102 19.91 14.79 -11.68
C GLN A 102 19.79 13.45 -12.42
N GLY A 103 19.48 13.45 -13.72
CA GLY A 103 19.45 12.25 -14.55
C GLY A 103 18.19 11.39 -14.40
N PHE A 104 17.08 11.96 -13.92
CA PHE A 104 15.78 11.30 -13.88
C PHE A 104 15.01 11.51 -15.19
N ASP A 105 14.39 10.44 -15.69
CA ASP A 105 13.58 10.46 -16.92
C ASP A 105 12.07 10.35 -16.64
N SER A 106 11.71 10.03 -15.39
CA SER A 106 10.35 9.76 -14.97
C SER A 106 10.12 10.19 -13.52
N ALA A 107 8.86 10.49 -13.18
CA ALA A 107 8.42 10.70 -11.81
C ALA A 107 7.10 10.00 -11.51
N LEU A 108 6.93 9.56 -10.28
CA LEU A 108 5.69 9.02 -9.73
C LEU A 108 5.22 9.98 -8.63
N ALA A 109 4.13 10.69 -8.91
CA ALA A 109 3.46 11.54 -7.94
C ALA A 109 2.28 10.78 -7.33
N ILE A 110 2.25 10.69 -6.00
CA ILE A 110 1.27 9.92 -5.25
C ILE A 110 0.39 10.88 -4.47
N HIS A 111 -0.90 10.93 -4.79
CA HIS A 111 -1.87 11.86 -4.23
C HIS A 111 -2.86 11.12 -3.34
N LEU A 112 -2.98 11.50 -2.07
CA LEU A 112 -4.09 11.05 -1.24
C LEU A 112 -5.36 11.80 -1.67
N GLU A 113 -6.32 11.10 -2.24
CA GLU A 113 -7.59 11.70 -2.71
C GLU A 113 -8.66 11.68 -1.62
N ASN A 114 -8.77 10.56 -0.91
CA ASN A 114 -9.77 10.39 0.13
C ASN A 114 -9.25 9.51 1.26
N LYS A 115 -9.70 9.80 2.49
CA LYS A 115 -9.51 8.96 3.67
C LYS A 115 -10.86 8.78 4.35
N GLU A 116 -11.33 7.54 4.43
CA GLU A 116 -12.57 7.18 5.13
C GLU A 116 -12.28 6.28 6.31
N THR A 117 -13.07 6.40 7.38
CA THR A 117 -13.00 5.52 8.55
C THR A 117 -14.35 4.85 8.73
N GLU A 118 -14.41 3.53 8.58
CA GLU A 118 -15.61 2.73 8.82
C GLU A 118 -15.55 2.02 10.17
N ASN A 119 -16.65 2.09 10.93
CA ASN A 119 -16.81 1.35 12.18
C ASN A 119 -17.65 0.11 11.94
N MET A 120 -17.01 -1.05 11.90
CA MET A 120 -17.72 -2.33 11.81
C MET A 120 -18.01 -2.87 13.20
N GLN A 121 -19.28 -3.17 13.48
CA GLN A 121 -19.65 -3.92 14.67
C GLN A 121 -19.34 -5.40 14.43
N ALA A 122 -18.31 -5.92 15.11
CA ALA A 122 -18.08 -7.35 15.15
C ALA A 122 -19.05 -7.93 16.18
N GLY A 123 -20.19 -8.45 15.69
CA GLY A 123 -21.15 -9.15 16.53
C GLY A 123 -20.48 -10.36 17.18
N GLY A 124 -20.67 -10.52 18.50
CA GLY A 124 -20.18 -11.70 19.21
C GLY A 124 -20.68 -12.97 18.52
N GLY A 125 -19.75 -13.86 18.14
CA GLY A 125 -20.10 -15.10 17.47
C GLY A 125 -21.11 -15.92 18.28
N ALA A 126 -22.03 -16.61 17.59
CA ALA A 126 -22.98 -17.48 18.26
C ALA A 126 -22.24 -18.48 19.15
N SER A 127 -22.66 -18.57 20.42
CA SER A 127 -22.21 -19.61 21.34
C SER A 127 -22.32 -20.98 20.69
N ALA A 128 -21.43 -21.93 21.03
CA ALA A 128 -21.65 -23.33 20.67
C ALA A 128 -23.07 -23.76 21.08
N ALA A 129 -23.80 -24.42 20.18
CA ALA A 129 -25.15 -24.90 20.48
C ALA A 129 -25.12 -25.76 21.74
N ALA A 130 -26.08 -25.55 22.64
CA ALA A 130 -26.18 -26.35 23.85
C ALA A 130 -26.29 -27.85 23.48
N PRO A 131 -25.55 -28.75 24.14
CA PRO A 131 -25.66 -30.18 23.90
C PRO A 131 -27.10 -30.66 24.01
N VAL A 132 -27.52 -31.67 23.25
CA VAL A 132 -28.91 -32.20 23.26
C VAL A 132 -29.34 -32.70 24.66
N ASN A 133 -28.37 -33.03 25.51
CA ASN A 133 -28.51 -33.46 26.91
C ASN A 133 -28.41 -32.30 27.94
N ALA A 134 -28.32 -31.05 27.48
CA ALA A 134 -28.40 -29.87 28.33
C ALA A 134 -29.84 -29.75 28.87
N GLY A 135 -30.02 -29.93 30.18
CA GLY A 135 -31.32 -29.78 30.82
C GLY A 135 -31.89 -28.36 30.70
N LEU A 136 -33.14 -28.16 31.15
CA LEU A 136 -33.93 -26.91 31.03
C LEU A 136 -33.28 -25.64 31.61
N THR A 137 -32.08 -25.73 32.19
CA THR A 137 -31.38 -24.65 32.89
C THR A 137 -30.11 -24.15 32.19
N MET A 138 -29.64 -24.81 31.13
CA MET A 138 -28.43 -24.37 30.41
C MET A 138 -28.81 -23.32 29.34
N GLN A 139 -28.37 -22.08 29.57
CA GLN A 139 -28.46 -20.99 28.60
C GLN A 139 -27.17 -20.93 27.77
N PRO A 140 -27.24 -20.63 26.47
CA PRO A 140 -26.06 -20.35 25.65
C PRO A 140 -25.29 -19.14 26.19
N GLU A 141 -23.99 -19.30 26.44
CA GLU A 141 -23.12 -18.22 26.92
C GLU A 141 -22.49 -17.49 25.73
N VAL A 142 -22.76 -16.19 25.59
CA VAL A 142 -22.17 -15.34 24.54
C VAL A 142 -20.69 -15.16 24.88
N PHE A 143 -19.81 -15.74 24.05
CA PHE A 143 -18.36 -15.84 24.33
C PHE A 143 -17.61 -14.50 24.30
N SER A 144 -18.21 -13.44 23.77
CA SER A 144 -17.59 -12.12 23.69
C SER A 144 -18.65 -11.01 23.61
N PRO A 145 -18.50 -9.91 24.37
CA PRO A 145 -19.31 -8.72 24.14
C PRO A 145 -19.07 -8.15 22.74
N ASP A 146 -20.06 -7.44 22.21
CA ASP A 146 -19.91 -6.71 20.94
C ASP A 146 -18.73 -5.73 21.06
N PHE A 147 -17.84 -5.77 20.07
CA PHE A 147 -16.75 -4.80 19.95
C PHE A 147 -16.77 -4.16 18.57
N TYR A 148 -16.37 -2.89 18.51
CA TYR A 148 -16.24 -2.16 17.26
C TYR A 148 -14.82 -2.29 16.74
N VAL A 149 -14.69 -2.57 15.45
CA VAL A 149 -13.43 -2.51 14.71
C VAL A 149 -13.52 -1.31 13.78
N SER A 150 -12.68 -0.30 13.99
CA SER A 150 -12.51 0.82 13.07
C SER A 150 -11.51 0.44 11.97
N GLN A 151 -11.85 0.67 10.71
CA GLN A 151 -10.97 0.49 9.57
C GLN A 151 -10.80 1.79 8.81
N ASP A 152 -9.55 2.19 8.57
CA ASP A 152 -9.22 3.30 7.68
C ASP A 152 -9.06 2.78 6.24
N MET A 153 -9.67 3.48 5.29
CA MET A 153 -9.54 3.29 3.86
C MET A 153 -8.88 4.51 3.23
N TYR A 154 -7.80 4.29 2.50
CA TYR A 154 -7.05 5.34 1.80
C TYR A 154 -7.22 5.14 0.30
N MET A 155 -7.82 6.12 -0.36
CA MET A 155 -7.91 6.17 -1.82
C MET A 155 -6.82 7.08 -2.34
N VAL A 156 -5.98 6.53 -3.20
CA VAL A 156 -4.77 7.18 -3.68
C VAL A 156 -4.80 7.20 -5.20
N ARG A 157 -4.42 8.35 -5.78
CA ARG A 157 -4.14 8.47 -7.21
C ARG A 157 -2.65 8.52 -7.44
N GLU A 158 -2.17 7.71 -8.37
CA GLU A 158 -0.79 7.73 -8.83
C GLU A 158 -0.70 8.35 -10.22
N ASP A 159 0.11 9.39 -10.36
CA ASP A 159 0.38 10.08 -11.62
C ASP A 159 1.82 9.80 -12.05
N PHE A 160 1.98 9.05 -13.15
CA PHE A 160 3.29 8.76 -13.74
C PHE A 160 3.62 9.77 -14.85
N TRP A 161 4.72 10.47 -14.65
CA TRP A 161 5.13 11.63 -15.43
C TRP A 161 6.37 11.34 -16.27
N ASP A 162 6.29 11.66 -17.56
CA ASP A 162 7.44 11.71 -18.46
C ASP A 162 8.11 13.10 -18.34
N VAL A 163 9.34 13.11 -17.84
CA VAL A 163 10.11 14.34 -17.57
C VAL A 163 10.47 15.08 -18.86
N ALA A 164 10.76 14.36 -19.94
CA ALA A 164 11.15 14.95 -21.22
C ALA A 164 9.96 15.63 -21.91
N GLN A 165 8.81 14.96 -21.90
CA GLN A 165 7.56 15.46 -22.48
C GLN A 165 6.80 16.42 -21.57
N GLN A 166 7.22 16.50 -20.30
CA GLN A 166 6.56 17.19 -19.22
C GLN A 166 5.08 16.84 -19.14
N ALA A 167 4.72 15.57 -19.28
CA ALA A 167 3.33 15.12 -19.40
C ALA A 167 3.04 13.90 -18.52
N ILE A 168 1.82 13.83 -17.98
CA ILE A 168 1.34 12.61 -17.32
C ILE A 168 1.00 11.61 -18.42
N VAL A 169 1.67 10.46 -18.41
CA VAL A 169 1.53 9.44 -19.46
C VAL A 169 0.74 8.23 -18.98
N TRP A 170 0.68 8.01 -17.67
CA TRP A 170 -0.10 6.95 -17.05
C TRP A 170 -0.64 7.44 -15.70
N GLN A 171 -1.84 6.99 -15.36
CA GLN A 171 -2.48 7.26 -14.07
C GLN A 171 -3.10 5.98 -13.55
N ALA A 172 -3.13 5.82 -12.22
CA ALA A 172 -3.87 4.76 -11.56
C ALA A 172 -4.56 5.27 -10.31
N HIS A 173 -5.52 4.47 -9.85
CA HIS A 173 -6.13 4.62 -8.54
C HIS A 173 -5.96 3.33 -7.77
N THR A 174 -5.54 3.46 -6.52
CA THR A 174 -5.49 2.35 -5.58
C THR A 174 -6.30 2.63 -4.33
N VAL A 175 -6.75 1.56 -3.69
CA VAL A 175 -7.33 1.61 -2.35
C VAL A 175 -6.51 0.74 -1.42
N SER A 176 -6.13 1.30 -0.27
CA SER A 176 -5.48 0.58 0.82
C SER A 176 -6.38 0.56 2.04
N VAL A 177 -6.70 -0.64 2.53
CA VAL A 177 -7.53 -0.82 3.73
C VAL A 177 -6.71 -1.30 4.92
N ASN A 178 -7.09 -0.83 6.11
CA ASN A 178 -6.69 -1.37 7.40
C ASN A 178 -5.18 -1.24 7.70
N THR A 179 -4.68 0.00 7.66
CA THR A 179 -3.28 0.31 7.98
C THR A 179 -3.00 0.43 9.48
N GLY A 180 -3.86 -0.02 10.40
CA GLY A 180 -3.50 -0.26 11.82
C GLY A 180 -2.65 0.79 12.56
N GLY A 181 -2.71 2.07 12.19
CA GLY A 181 -1.80 3.12 12.69
C GLY A 181 -0.38 3.08 12.10
N MET A 182 0.62 3.64 12.79
CA MET A 182 2.01 3.76 12.29
C MET A 182 2.62 2.44 11.79
N ALA A 183 2.41 1.34 12.51
CA ALA A 183 2.96 0.03 12.15
C ALA A 183 2.27 -0.60 10.92
N GLY A 184 1.00 -0.30 10.67
CA GLY A 184 0.32 -0.75 9.47
C GLY A 184 0.44 0.23 8.30
N LEU A 185 0.92 1.46 8.51
CA LEU A 185 1.44 2.32 7.45
C LEU A 185 2.73 1.73 6.87
N GLU A 186 3.65 1.24 7.69
CA GLU A 186 4.86 0.54 7.21
C GLU A 186 4.53 -0.79 6.52
N LYS A 187 3.68 -1.63 7.14
CA LYS A 187 3.24 -2.89 6.52
C LYS A 187 2.36 -2.66 5.28
N GLY A 188 1.54 -1.61 5.30
CA GLY A 188 0.71 -1.20 4.17
C GLY A 188 1.53 -0.59 3.04
N ALA A 189 2.60 0.14 3.35
CA ALA A 189 3.51 0.72 2.37
C ALA A 189 4.21 -0.36 1.54
N ASP A 190 4.52 -1.53 2.10
CA ASP A 190 5.05 -2.67 1.34
C ASP A 190 4.05 -3.20 0.30
N ALA A 191 2.82 -3.48 0.74
CA ALA A 191 1.75 -3.95 -0.15
C ALA A 191 1.40 -2.89 -1.21
N PHE A 192 1.36 -1.62 -0.79
CA PHE A 192 1.12 -0.48 -1.67
C PHE A 192 2.22 -0.30 -2.71
N ALA A 193 3.48 -0.29 -2.30
CA ALA A 193 4.62 -0.20 -3.22
C ALA A 193 4.69 -1.40 -4.17
N THR A 194 4.37 -2.61 -3.68
CA THR A 194 4.28 -3.81 -4.52
C THR A 194 3.20 -3.68 -5.58
N THR A 195 2.00 -3.20 -5.20
CA THR A 195 0.91 -2.97 -6.14
C THR A 195 1.28 -1.94 -7.20
N ILE A 196 1.88 -0.81 -6.82
CA ILE A 196 2.38 0.22 -7.74
C ILE A 196 3.44 -0.33 -8.69
N ALA A 197 4.44 -1.04 -8.16
CA ALA A 197 5.52 -1.58 -8.97
C ALA A 197 4.98 -2.57 -10.02
N ASN A 198 4.01 -3.40 -9.62
CA ASN A 198 3.34 -4.33 -10.52
C ASN A 198 2.50 -3.60 -11.57
N SER A 199 1.76 -2.55 -11.19
CA SER A 199 0.93 -1.79 -12.14
C SER A 199 1.79 -1.05 -13.17
N ILE A 200 2.92 -0.49 -12.74
CA ILE A 200 3.91 0.16 -13.62
C ILE A 200 4.50 -0.85 -14.62
N LYS A 201 4.86 -2.06 -14.16
CA LYS A 201 5.35 -3.14 -15.05
C LYS A 201 4.28 -3.62 -16.02
N GLN A 202 3.03 -3.80 -15.57
CA GLN A 202 1.91 -4.20 -16.43
C GLN A 202 1.61 -3.14 -17.51
N ALA A 203 1.86 -1.87 -17.20
CA ALA A 203 1.75 -0.76 -18.16
C ALA A 203 2.94 -0.67 -19.13
N ASN A 204 3.93 -1.57 -19.06
CA ASN A 204 5.15 -1.58 -19.86
C ASN A 204 5.94 -0.26 -19.80
N LEU A 205 6.03 0.34 -18.61
CA LEU A 205 6.80 1.58 -18.41
C LEU A 205 8.28 1.31 -18.13
N TYR A 206 8.64 0.14 -17.57
CA TYR A 206 10.00 -0.32 -17.28
C TYR A 206 10.20 -1.76 -17.74
#